data_AF-A0A1H1N9T5-F1
#
_entry.id   AF-A0A1H1N9T5-F1
#
_cell.length_a   1.000
_cell.length_b   1.000
_cell.length_c   1.000
_cell.angle_alpha   90.00
_cell.angle_beta   90.00
_cell.angle_gamma   90.00
#
_symmetry.space_group_name_H-M   'P 1'
#
loop_
_entity.id
_entity.type
_entity.pdbx_description
1 polymer ?
#
loop_
_entity_poly.entity_id
_entity_poly.type
_entity_poly.pdbx_seq_one_letter_code
_entity_poly.pdbx_strand_id
1 'polypeptide(L)'
;MKLYHGSYTEIEKVNKNTGMYFTNDIEIARDYALGLDDCGNYNEETFIYEIEIPENSNIILMDDWMDFDSIGYVDYKNAPEFASAEEMEGYFFVKNPENFIFKLIENFKNEL
;
A
#
# COMPACT_ATOMS: atom_id res chain seq x y z
N MET A 1 -3.49 14.47 -0.91
CA MET A 1 -2.38 13.85 -0.15
C MET A 1 -1.72 12.78 -1.00
N LYS A 2 -0.40 12.72 -0.99
CA LYS A 2 0.38 11.70 -1.70
C LYS A 2 0.59 10.48 -0.82
N LEU A 3 0.45 9.31 -1.42
CA LEU A 3 0.66 8.02 -0.79
C LEU A 3 1.50 7.13 -1.70
N TYR A 4 2.34 6.30 -1.09
CA TYR A 4 3.33 5.46 -1.75
C TYR A 4 3.04 3.98 -1.52
N HIS A 5 3.22 3.18 -2.56
CA HIS A 5 3.12 1.73 -2.51
C HIS A 5 4.41 1.11 -3.06
N GLY A 6 5.04 0.28 -2.22
CA GLY A 6 6.15 -0.55 -2.62
C GLY A 6 5.67 -1.90 -3.14
N SER A 7 6.19 -2.35 -4.28
CA SER A 7 5.84 -3.65 -4.85
C SER A 7 7.06 -4.36 -5.42
N TYR A 8 7.10 -5.68 -5.27
CA TYR A 8 8.07 -6.56 -5.94
C TYR A 8 7.62 -6.98 -7.34
N THR A 9 6.41 -6.56 -7.73
CA THR A 9 5.81 -6.85 -9.04
C THR A 9 5.28 -5.55 -9.65
N GLU A 10 5.39 -5.38 -10.97
CA GLU A 10 4.76 -4.26 -11.67
C GLU A 10 3.26 -4.12 -11.33
N ILE A 11 2.82 -2.89 -11.09
CA ILE A 11 1.45 -2.60 -10.62
C ILE A 11 0.34 -3.12 -11.54
N GLU A 12 0.61 -3.26 -12.85
CA GLU A 12 -0.37 -3.78 -13.80
C GLU A 12 -0.65 -5.28 -13.64
N LYS A 13 0.20 -5.99 -12.91
CA LYS A 13 0.01 -7.42 -12.59
C LYS A 13 -0.62 -7.61 -11.20
N VAL A 14 -0.74 -6.55 -10.40
CA VAL A 14 -1.36 -6.57 -9.07
C VAL A 14 -2.88 -6.51 -9.21
N ASN A 15 -3.60 -7.33 -8.43
CA ASN A 15 -5.05 -7.24 -8.37
C ASN A 15 -5.47 -5.98 -7.62
N LYS A 16 -5.92 -4.97 -8.38
CA LYS A 16 -6.35 -3.67 -7.84
C LYS A 16 -7.83 -3.64 -7.43
N ASN A 17 -8.61 -4.71 -7.64
CA ASN A 17 -10.04 -4.74 -7.27
C ASN A 17 -10.29 -4.99 -5.77
N THR A 18 -9.22 -5.08 -5.00
CA THR A 18 -9.22 -5.27 -3.56
C THR A 18 -8.45 -4.13 -2.92
N GLY A 19 -8.67 -3.94 -1.62
CA GLY A 19 -7.94 -2.93 -0.87
C GLY A 19 -6.44 -3.16 -0.89
N MET A 20 -5.68 -2.07 -0.92
CA MET A 20 -4.23 -2.06 -0.93
C MET A 20 -3.69 -1.12 0.14
N TYR A 21 -2.48 -1.44 0.62
CA TYR A 21 -1.76 -0.62 1.57
C TYR A 21 -0.83 0.37 0.89
N PHE A 22 -0.82 1.56 1.47
CA PHE A 22 0.07 2.64 1.11
C PHE A 22 0.65 3.26 2.37
N THR A 23 1.68 4.08 2.21
CA THR A 23 2.29 4.88 3.26
C THR A 23 2.47 6.32 2.79
N ASN A 24 2.46 7.30 3.70
CA ASN A 24 2.85 8.67 3.36
C ASN A 24 4.38 8.89 3.34
N ASP A 25 5.16 7.87 3.71
CA ASP A 25 6.63 7.88 3.71
C ASP A 25 7.19 6.97 2.61
N ILE A 26 7.95 7.56 1.69
CA ILE A 26 8.56 6.83 0.58
C ILE A 26 9.64 5.84 1.05
N GLU A 27 10.34 6.11 2.15
CA GLU A 27 11.35 5.19 2.69
C GLU A 27 10.69 3.89 3.17
N ILE A 28 9.54 4.02 3.86
CA ILE A 28 8.73 2.86 4.28
C ILE A 28 8.27 2.04 3.08
N ALA A 29 7.88 2.70 1.97
CA ALA A 29 7.49 2.01 0.75
C ALA A 29 8.67 1.23 0.13
N ARG A 30 9.89 1.78 0.16
CA ARG A 30 11.10 1.10 -0.31
C ARG A 30 11.41 -0.12 0.54
N ASP A 31 11.43 0.03 1.86
CA ASP A 31 11.70 -1.07 2.80
C ASP A 31 10.70 -2.22 2.63
N TYR A 32 9.42 -1.90 2.41
CA TYR A 32 8.40 -2.91 2.14
C TYR A 32 8.65 -3.66 0.82
N ALA A 33 9.00 -2.94 -0.25
CA ALA A 33 9.23 -3.54 -1.56
C ALA A 33 10.51 -4.39 -1.62
N LEU A 34 11.50 -4.07 -0.79
CA LEU A 34 12.72 -4.85 -0.60
C LEU A 34 12.46 -6.22 0.06
N GLY A 35 11.27 -6.46 0.61
CA GLY A 35 10.95 -7.64 1.43
C GLY A 35 11.47 -9.00 0.92
N LEU A 36 11.53 -9.97 1.82
CA LEU A 36 12.01 -11.31 1.50
C LEU A 36 10.93 -12.13 0.75
N ASP A 37 11.36 -12.93 -0.23
CA ASP A 37 10.57 -13.98 -0.85
C ASP A 37 10.35 -15.16 0.12
N ASP A 38 9.55 -16.15 -0.30
CA ASP A 38 9.25 -17.36 0.47
C ASP A 38 10.49 -18.21 0.84
N CYS A 39 11.61 -17.97 0.16
CA CYS A 39 12.89 -18.63 0.39
C CYS A 39 13.86 -17.80 1.24
N GLY A 40 13.47 -16.60 1.68
CA GLY A 40 14.31 -15.70 2.47
C GLY A 40 15.30 -14.89 1.63
N ASN A 41 15.13 -14.80 0.31
CA ASN A 41 15.93 -13.93 -0.55
C ASN A 41 15.23 -12.60 -0.74
N TYR A 42 15.98 -11.52 -0.87
CA TYR A 42 15.40 -10.23 -1.26
C TYR A 42 14.82 -10.33 -2.68
N ASN A 43 13.70 -9.65 -2.92
CA ASN A 43 13.10 -9.55 -4.25
C ASN A 43 14.14 -9.07 -5.27
N GLU A 44 14.14 -9.55 -6.51
CA GLU A 44 15.15 -9.14 -7.50
C GLU A 44 14.92 -7.73 -8.06
N GLU A 45 13.66 -7.34 -8.19
CA GLU A 45 13.23 -6.06 -8.72
C GLU A 45 12.16 -5.43 -7.81
N THR A 46 12.25 -4.12 -7.66
CA THR A 46 11.38 -3.33 -6.79
C THR A 46 10.84 -2.13 -7.55
N PHE A 47 9.55 -1.86 -7.34
CA PHE A 47 8.81 -0.75 -7.94
C PHE A 47 8.17 0.09 -6.84
N ILE A 48 8.34 1.40 -6.92
CA ILE A 48 7.71 2.37 -6.01
C ILE A 48 6.70 3.19 -6.81
N TYR A 49 5.44 3.15 -6.38
CA TYR A 49 4.35 3.88 -7.00
C TYR A 49 3.79 4.95 -6.08
N GLU A 50 3.37 6.07 -6.66
CA GLU A 50 2.66 7.17 -6.01
C GLU A 50 1.20 7.19 -6.49
N ILE A 51 0.27 7.35 -5.56
CA ILE A 51 -1.10 7.80 -5.84
C ILE A 51 -1.37 9.12 -5.12
N GLU A 52 -2.36 9.86 -5.60
CA GLU A 52 -2.84 11.06 -4.94
C GLU A 52 -4.30 10.89 -4.56
N ILE A 53 -4.57 10.97 -3.25
CA ILE A 53 -5.93 10.95 -2.71
C ILE A 53 -6.40 12.39 -2.43
N PRO A 54 -7.72 12.69 -2.49
CA PRO A 54 -8.23 14.03 -2.18
C PRO A 54 -7.77 14.56 -0.82
N GLU A 55 -7.43 15.85 -0.72
CA GLU A 55 -6.98 16.45 0.56
C GLU A 55 -8.04 16.39 1.67
N ASN A 56 -9.32 16.40 1.30
CA ASN A 56 -10.45 16.30 2.22
C ASN A 56 -11.04 14.88 2.28
N SER A 57 -10.23 13.86 1.95
CA SER A 57 -10.63 12.47 2.12
C SER A 57 -11.01 12.21 3.58
N ASN A 58 -12.15 11.57 3.80
CA ASN A 58 -12.58 11.14 5.12
C ASN A 58 -11.79 9.90 5.53
N ILE A 59 -10.60 10.12 6.12
CA ILE A 59 -9.73 9.04 6.60
C ILE A 59 -10.26 8.59 7.96
N ILE A 60 -10.69 7.33 8.04
CA ILE A 60 -11.13 6.73 9.30
C ILE A 60 -9.89 6.25 10.06
N LEU A 61 -9.67 6.75 11.27
CA LEU A 61 -8.65 6.22 12.17
C LEU A 61 -9.19 4.93 12.80
N MET A 62 -8.39 3.87 12.76
CA MET A 62 -8.71 2.57 13.33
C MET A 62 -7.76 2.28 14.49
N ASP A 63 -8.34 1.89 15.62
CA ASP A 63 -7.62 1.66 16.88
C ASP A 63 -6.99 0.25 16.93
N ASP A 64 -7.49 -0.71 16.13
CA ASP A 64 -7.01 -2.11 16.07
C ASP A 64 -6.56 -2.47 14.65
N TRP A 65 -5.35 -3.03 14.53
CA TRP A 65 -4.81 -3.53 13.26
C TRP A 65 -5.69 -4.61 12.63
N MET A 66 -6.37 -5.42 13.44
CA MET A 66 -7.27 -6.47 12.95
C MET A 66 -8.46 -5.89 12.17
N ASP A 67 -8.87 -4.66 12.48
CA ASP A 67 -9.90 -3.93 11.73
C ASP A 67 -9.32 -3.27 10.45
N PHE A 68 -8.00 -3.15 10.35
CA PHE A 68 -7.24 -2.57 9.25
C PHE A 68 -6.76 -3.61 8.21
N ASP A 69 -6.84 -4.91 8.52
CA ASP A 69 -6.33 -5.97 7.65
C ASP A 69 -7.16 -6.12 6.35
N SER A 70 -6.62 -5.70 5.20
CA SER A 70 -7.16 -5.86 3.83
C SER A 70 -7.45 -7.31 3.45
N ILE A 71 -6.69 -8.26 4.01
CA ILE A 71 -6.89 -9.70 3.87
C ILE A 71 -7.96 -10.18 4.86
N GLY A 72 -8.06 -9.50 6.01
CA GLY A 72 -8.97 -9.77 7.12
C GLY A 72 -10.31 -9.03 7.09
N TYR A 73 -10.59 -8.13 6.13
CA TYR A 73 -11.88 -7.44 6.01
C TYR A 73 -13.00 -8.45 5.70
N VAL A 74 -13.55 -9.05 6.75
CA VAL A 74 -14.67 -10.00 6.70
C VAL A 74 -15.88 -9.38 5.99
N ASP A 75 -16.01 -8.05 6.06
CA ASP A 75 -17.01 -7.25 5.36
C ASP A 75 -16.36 -6.14 4.51
N TYR A 76 -15.62 -6.55 3.48
CA TYR A 76 -15.05 -5.63 2.50
C TYR A 76 -16.07 -4.63 1.93
N LYS A 77 -17.35 -5.02 1.78
CA LYS A 77 -18.40 -4.13 1.28
C LYS A 77 -18.55 -2.88 2.15
N ASN A 78 -18.46 -3.03 3.47
CA ASN A 78 -18.61 -1.93 4.43
C ASN A 78 -17.27 -1.31 4.88
N ALA A 79 -16.14 -1.81 4.39
CA ALA A 79 -14.83 -1.18 4.62
C ALA A 79 -14.83 0.31 4.22
N PRO A 80 -14.17 1.20 4.99
CA PRO A 80 -14.01 2.60 4.65
C PRO A 80 -13.24 2.76 3.33
N GLU A 81 -13.45 3.87 2.63
CA GLU A 81 -12.72 4.17 1.40
C GLU A 81 -11.22 4.41 1.67
N PHE A 82 -10.94 5.11 2.78
CA PHE A 82 -9.60 5.36 3.31
C PHE A 82 -9.60 5.09 4.81
N ALA A 83 -8.60 4.35 5.29
CA ALA A 83 -8.35 4.19 6.71
C ALA A 83 -6.87 4.35 7.03
N SER A 84 -6.55 4.70 8.28
CA SER A 84 -5.21 4.69 8.83
C SER A 84 -5.24 3.99 10.20
N ALA A 85 -4.16 3.30 10.56
CA ALA A 85 -4.05 2.60 11.83
C ALA A 85 -3.29 3.46 12.85
N GLU A 86 -3.84 3.62 14.05
CA GLU A 86 -3.18 4.39 15.12
C GLU A 86 -1.84 3.75 15.55
N GLU A 87 -1.78 2.42 15.59
CA GLU A 87 -0.57 1.66 15.95
C GLU A 87 0.50 1.63 14.85
N MET A 88 0.14 1.96 13.60
CA MET A 88 1.06 2.01 12.47
C MET A 88 1.00 3.38 11.79
N GLU A 89 1.59 4.36 12.48
CA GLU A 89 1.68 5.74 12.00
C GLU A 89 2.24 5.78 10.57
N GLY A 90 1.55 6.52 9.70
CA GLY A 90 1.95 6.69 8.31
C GLY A 90 1.44 5.61 7.36
N TYR A 91 0.77 4.56 7.83
CA TYR A 91 0.14 3.56 6.97
C TYR A 91 -1.33 3.87 6.68
N PHE A 92 -1.74 3.56 5.45
CA PHE A 92 -3.06 3.81 4.91
C PHE A 92 -3.59 2.59 4.17
N PHE A 93 -4.85 2.27 4.41
CA PHE A 93 -5.63 1.34 3.60
C PHE A 93 -6.44 2.15 2.58
N VAL A 94 -6.40 1.74 1.32
CA VAL A 94 -7.20 2.29 0.22
C VAL A 94 -8.03 1.17 -0.38
N LYS A 95 -9.36 1.28 -0.29
CA LYS A 95 -10.27 0.20 -0.67
C LYS A 95 -10.27 -0.11 -2.17
N ASN A 96 -10.48 0.88 -3.02
CA ASN A 96 -10.58 0.69 -4.47
C ASN A 96 -9.45 1.43 -5.18
N PRO A 97 -8.20 0.94 -5.07
CA PRO A 97 -7.04 1.62 -5.62
C PRO A 97 -7.08 1.70 -7.15
N GLU A 98 -7.89 0.88 -7.84
CA GLU A 98 -8.05 0.95 -9.31
C GLU A 98 -8.61 2.28 -9.80
N ASN A 99 -9.26 3.06 -8.92
CA ASN A 99 -9.79 4.38 -9.25
C ASN A 99 -8.72 5.48 -9.29
N PHE A 100 -7.49 5.17 -8.91
CA PHE A 100 -6.37 6.11 -8.86
C PHE A 100 -5.38 5.88 -10.00
N ILE A 101 -4.73 6.97 -10.40
CA ILE A 101 -3.60 6.89 -11.33
C ILE A 101 -2.37 6.53 -10.51
N PHE A 102 -1.81 5.35 -10.76
CA PHE A 102 -0.53 4.95 -10.24
C PHE A 102 0.59 5.55 -11.08
N LYS A 103 1.41 6.38 -10.44
CA LYS A 103 2.59 6.96 -11.05
C LYS A 103 3.83 6.21 -10.55
N LEU A 104 4.56 5.56 -11.45
CA LEU A 104 5.85 4.96 -11.12
C LEU A 104 6.84 6.09 -10.75
N ILE A 105 7.42 6.00 -9.56
CA ILE A 105 8.41 6.95 -9.04
C ILE A 105 9.80 6.38 -9.19
N GLU A 106 9.99 5.11 -8.80
CA GLU A 106 11.27 4.42 -8.85
C GLU A 106 11.10 2.98 -9.31
N ASN A 107 12.09 2.49 -10.05
CA ASN A 107 12.30 1.08 -10.35
C ASN A 107 13.80 0.81 -10.22
N PHE A 108 14.15 -0.18 -9.41
CA PHE A 108 15.54 -0.60 -9.26
C PHE A 108 15.63 -2.12 -9.10
N LYS A 109 16.78 -2.65 -9.56
CA LYS A 109 17.21 -4.00 -9.22
C LYS A 109 17.81 -3.98 -7.84
N ASN A 110 17.43 -4.96 -7.02
CA ASN A 110 18.00 -5.12 -5.71
C ASN A 110 19.34 -5.84 -5.86
N GLU A 111 20.39 -5.04 -6.01
CA GLU A 111 21.77 -5.51 -5.97
C GLU A 111 22.27 -5.32 -4.52
N LEU A 112 22.37 -6.43 -3.78
CA LEU A 112 22.98 -6.45 -2.44
C LEU A 112 24.50 -6.58 -2.51
#